data_AF-A0A9X5BGW3-F1
#
_entry.id   AF-A0A9X5BGW3-F1
#
_cell.length_a   1.000
_cell.length_b   1.000
_cell.length_c   1.000
_cell.angle_alpha   90.00
_cell.angle_beta   90.00
_cell.angle_gamma   90.00
#
_symmetry.space_group_name_H-M   'P 1'
#
loop_
_entity.id
_entity.type
_entity.pdbx_description
1 polymer ?
#
loop_
_entity_poly.entity_id
_entity_poly.type
_entity_poly.pdbx_seq_one_letter_code
_entity_poly.pdbx_strand_id
1 'polypeptide(L)' 'MMQQVNAPLDGFWDRLDEEIRRQNKSKLEIARKCRFNRKTLYRPKQNNRYIRVVYLARLCVELKVSADYLLFGEERRSV' A
#
# COMPACT_ATOMS: atom_id res chain seq x y z
N MET A 1 10.25 19.38 -21.32
CA MET A 1 10.63 18.51 -20.19
C MET A 1 9.41 17.70 -19.78
N MET A 2 9.44 16.38 -19.96
CA MET A 2 8.38 15.52 -19.42
C MET A 2 8.47 15.58 -17.89
N GLN A 3 7.43 16.09 -17.23
CA GLN A 3 7.26 15.87 -15.80
C GLN A 3 7.12 14.37 -15.60
N GLN A 4 8.10 13.72 -14.98
CA GLN A 4 7.91 12.36 -14.48
C GLN A 4 6.83 12.42 -13.41
N VAL A 5 5.66 11.90 -13.74
CA VAL A 5 4.54 11.72 -12.81
C VAL A 5 4.96 10.63 -11.81
N ASN A 6 5.73 11.02 -10.79
CA ASN A 6 5.98 10.19 -9.59
C ASN A 6 4.72 10.08 -8.69
N ALA A 7 3.59 10.66 -9.12
CA ALA A 7 2.33 10.78 -8.38
C ALA A 7 1.65 9.46 -7.93
N PRO A 8 1.83 8.27 -8.57
CA PRO A 8 1.12 7.07 -8.12
C PRO A 8 1.47 6.68 -6.67
N LEU A 9 2.73 6.87 -6.26
CA LEU A 9 3.27 6.29 -5.04
C LEU A 9 3.03 7.13 -3.79
N ASP A 10 2.75 8.42 -3.93
CA ASP A 10 2.60 9.32 -2.77
C ASP A 10 1.44 8.89 -1.86
N GLY A 11 0.36 8.36 -2.43
CA GLY A 11 -0.80 7.90 -1.67
C GLY A 11 -0.77 6.42 -1.26
N PHE A 12 0.19 5.61 -1.74
CA PHE A 12 0.17 4.15 -1.52
C PHE A 12 0.15 3.79 -0.03
N TRP A 13 1.01 4.44 0.75
CA TRP A 13 1.17 4.12 2.16
C TRP A 13 0.01 4.61 3.01
N ASP A 14 -0.56 5.77 2.67
CA ASP A 14 -1.74 6.29 3.35
C ASP A 14 -2.96 5.39 3.08
N ARG A 15 -3.17 4.96 1.82
CA ARG A 15 -4.21 3.98 1.47
C ARG A 15 -4.02 2.63 2.14
N LEU A 16 -2.80 2.12 2.18
CA LEU A 16 -2.50 0.86 2.87
C LEU A 16 -2.82 0.95 4.36
N ASP A 17 -2.43 2.04 5.02
CA ASP A 17 -2.72 2.26 6.44
C ASP A 17 -4.22 2.42 6.71
N GLU A 18 -4.93 3.13 5.84
CA GLU A 18 -6.38 3.25 5.89
C GLU A 18 -7.07 1.89 5.72
N GLU A 19 -6.65 1.07 4.76
CA GLU A 19 -7.23 -0.25 4.52
C GLU A 19 -7.04 -1.19 5.72
N ILE A 20 -5.84 -1.20 6.29
CA ILE A 20 -5.53 -1.98 7.50
C ILE A 20 -6.45 -1.55 8.65
N ARG A 21 -6.64 -0.23 8.84
CA ARG A 21 -7.53 0.32 9.86
C ARG A 21 -9.00 -0.01 9.58
N ARG A 22 -9.46 0.14 8.33
CA ARG A 22 -10.83 -0.15 7.89
C ARG A 22 -11.23 -1.59 8.15
N GLN A 23 -10.30 -2.53 7.98
CA GLN A 23 -10.51 -3.95 8.27
C GLN A 23 -10.30 -4.33 9.74
N ASN A 24 -10.03 -3.37 10.62
CA ASN A 24 -9.73 -3.59 12.04
C ASN A 24 -8.57 -4.59 12.27
N LYS A 25 -7.57 -4.59 11.37
CA LYS A 25 -6.40 -5.47 11.46
C LYS A 25 -5.22 -4.72 12.05
N SER A 26 -4.35 -5.44 12.77
CA SER A 26 -3.09 -4.85 13.24
C SER A 26 -1.97 -5.01 12.20
N LYS A 27 -1.05 -4.03 12.12
CA LYS A 27 0.16 -4.16 11.29
C LYS A 27 1.01 -5.38 11.65
N LEU A 28 0.95 -5.85 12.90
CA LEU A 28 1.61 -7.09 13.33
C LEU A 28 0.97 -8.33 12.69
N GLU A 29 -0.35 -8.41 12.72
CA GLU A 29 -1.10 -9.49 12.08
C GLU A 29 -0.84 -9.54 10.57
N ILE A 30 -0.94 -8.39 9.89
CA ILE A 30 -0.68 -8.29 8.45
C ILE A 30 0.74 -8.75 8.11
N ALA A 31 1.74 -8.28 8.85
CA ALA A 31 3.13 -8.65 8.61
C ALA A 31 3.38 -10.15 8.78
N ARG A 32 2.73 -10.78 9.78
CA ARG A 32 2.79 -12.23 9.99
C ARG A 32 2.17 -13.00 8.82
N LYS A 33 0.95 -12.66 8.43
CA LYS A 33 0.23 -13.34 7.33
C LYS A 33 0.92 -13.12 5.97
N CYS A 34 1.45 -11.93 5.74
CA CYS A 34 2.18 -11.59 4.50
C CYS A 34 3.66 -12.00 4.53
N ARG A 35 4.13 -12.62 5.62
CA ARG A 35 5.49 -13.17 5.78
C ARG A 35 6.59 -12.13 5.47
N PHE A 36 6.50 -10.95 6.08
CA PHE A 36 7.55 -9.94 6.05
C PHE A 36 7.70 -9.27 7.43
N ASN A 37 8.79 -8.51 7.63
CA ASN A 37 9.01 -7.81 8.88
C ASN A 37 8.01 -6.66 9.07
N ARG A 38 7.35 -6.58 10.23
CA ARG A 38 6.41 -5.49 10.57
C ARG A 38 6.97 -4.08 10.29
N LYS A 39 8.27 -3.86 10.44
CA LYS A 39 8.95 -2.58 10.13
C LYS A 39 8.74 -2.12 8.68
N THR A 40 8.46 -3.03 7.75
CA THR A 40 8.08 -2.72 6.36
C THR A 40 6.82 -1.85 6.26
N LEU A 41 5.92 -1.91 7.26
CA LEU A 41 4.67 -1.12 7.31
C LEU A 41 4.79 0.20 8.09
N TYR A 42 5.96 0.52 8.65
CA TYR A 42 6.11 1.65 9.58
C TYR A 42 7.00 2.79 9.09
N ARG A 43 7.58 2.75 7.88
CA ARG A 43 8.42 3.86 7.40
C ARG A 43 8.52 3.98 5.87
N PRO A 44 7.74 4.90 5.28
CA PRO A 44 7.95 5.28 3.89
C PRO A 44 8.13 6.78 3.62
N LYS A 45 7.48 7.67 4.38
CA LYS A 45 7.46 9.13 4.12
C LYS A 45 8.85 9.81 4.15
N GLN A 46 9.87 9.14 4.66
CA GLN A 46 11.23 9.72 4.80
C GLN A 46 12.28 9.10 3.87
N ASN A 47 12.02 7.96 3.20
CA ASN A 47 13.10 7.17 2.59
C ASN A 47 12.84 6.64 1.19
N ASN A 48 11.79 7.09 0.49
CA ASN A 48 11.50 6.71 -0.90
C ASN A 48 11.52 5.17 -1.12
N ARG A 49 11.10 4.40 -0.09
CA ARG A 49 11.16 2.94 -0.13
C ARG A 49 9.96 2.41 -0.89
N TYR A 50 10.22 1.92 -2.08
CA TYR A 50 9.31 1.07 -2.83
C TYR A 50 9.04 -0.23 -2.05
N ILE A 51 7.77 -0.64 -2.01
CA ILE A 51 7.42 -1.97 -1.54
C ILE A 51 7.88 -3.01 -2.57
N ARG A 52 8.44 -4.13 -2.11
CA ARG A 52 8.75 -5.24 -3.02
C ARG A 52 7.45 -5.76 -3.64
N VAL A 53 7.44 -6.01 -4.94
CA VAL A 53 6.25 -6.49 -5.67
C VAL A 53 5.65 -7.76 -5.05
N VAL A 54 6.49 -8.68 -4.54
CA VAL A 54 6.03 -9.89 -3.85
C VAL A 54 5.29 -9.60 -2.54
N TYR A 55 5.62 -8.51 -1.85
CA TYR A 55 4.91 -8.09 -0.63
C TYR A 55 3.61 -7.38 -0.99
N LEU A 56 3.61 -6.59 -2.06
CA LEU A 56 2.37 -6.00 -2.60
C LEU A 56 1.35 -7.08 -2.95
N ALA A 57 1.76 -8.12 -3.69
CA ALA A 57 0.86 -9.23 -4.05
C ALA A 57 0.25 -9.92 -2.82
N ARG A 58 1.05 -10.17 -1.78
CA ARG A 58 0.56 -10.77 -0.52
C ARG A 58 -0.40 -9.86 0.23
N LEU A 59 -0.12 -8.55 0.26
CA LEU A 59 -1.02 -7.55 0.84
C LEU A 59 -2.36 -7.52 0.12
N CYS A 60 -2.36 -7.56 -1.23
CA CYS A 60 -3.58 -7.61 -2.02
C CYS A 60 -4.45 -8.81 -1.65
N VAL A 61 -3.84 -9.99 -1.50
CA VAL A 61 -4.55 -11.21 -1.07
C VAL A 61 -5.07 -11.09 0.37
N GLU A 62 -4.24 -10.63 1.31
CA GLU A 62 -4.62 -10.55 2.73
C GLU A 62 -5.71 -9.50 2.98
N LEU A 63 -5.63 -8.36 2.29
CA LEU A 63 -6.58 -7.26 2.41
C LEU A 63 -7.75 -7.40 1.43
N LYS A 64 -7.75 -8.40 0.54
CA LYS A 64 -8.79 -8.59 -0.49
C LYS A 64 -9.03 -7.31 -1.33
N VAL A 65 -7.95 -6.63 -1.71
CA VAL A 65 -7.97 -5.43 -2.57
C VAL A 65 -7.10 -5.65 -3.79
N SER A 66 -7.33 -4.88 -4.85
CA SER A 66 -6.48 -4.92 -6.05
C SER A 66 -5.18 -4.14 -5.84
N ALA A 67 -4.14 -4.53 -6.57
CA ALA A 67 -2.90 -3.75 -6.65
C ALA A 67 -3.17 -2.36 -7.22
N ASP A 68 -4.07 -2.27 -8.20
CA ASP A 68 -4.51 -1.03 -8.84
C ASP A 68 -5.06 -0.04 -7.80
N TYR A 69 -5.99 -0.47 -6.95
CA TYR A 69 -6.53 0.35 -5.87
C TYR A 69 -5.44 0.85 -4.91
N LEU A 70 -4.54 -0.02 -4.47
CA LEU A 70 -3.47 0.39 -3.54
C LEU A 70 -2.51 1.38 -4.21
N LEU A 71 -2.19 1.19 -5.48
CA LEU A 71 -1.24 2.01 -6.22
C LEU A 71 -1.85 3.32 -6.75
N PHE A 72 -3.13 3.37 -7.09
CA PHE A 72 -3.73 4.51 -7.79
C PHE A 72 -4.95 5.10 -7.08
N GLY A 73 -5.51 4.40 -6.08
CA GLY A 73 -6.75 4.79 -5.42
C GLY A 73 -7.97 4.31 -6.18
N GLU A 74 -9.16 4.76 -5.75
CA GLU A 74 -10.37 4.55 -6.54
C GLU A 74 -10.36 5.46 -7.76
N GLU A 75 -10.82 4.92 -8.89
CA GLU A 75 -11.17 5.73 -10.05
C GLU A 75 -12.25 6.72 -9.60
N ARG A 76 -11.88 8.00 -9.44
CA ARG A 76 -12.90 9.05 -9.33
C ARG A 76 -13.62 9.05 -10.67
N ARG A 77 -14.80 8.43 -10.74
CA ARG A 77 -15.71 8.65 -11.85
C ARG A 77 -15.98 10.14 -11.87
N SER A 78 -15.37 10.84 -12.82
CA SER A 78 -15.74 12.19 -13.19
C SER A 78 -17.22 12.15 -13.55
N VAL A 79 -18.06 12.68 -12.67
CA VAL A 79 -19.47 12.97 -12.96
C VAL A 79 -19.53 14.27 -13.74
#